data_AF-A0A5N6THZ7-F1
#
_entry.id   AF-A0A5N6THZ7-F1
#
_cell.length_a   1.000
_cell.length_b   1.000
_cell.length_c   1.000
_cell.angle_alpha   90.00
_cell.angle_beta   90.00
_cell.angle_gamma   90.00
#
_symmetry.space_group_name_H-M   'P 1'
#
loop_
_entity.id
_entity.type
_entity.pdbx_description
1 polymer ?
#
loop_
_entity_poly.entity_id
_entity_poly.type
_entity_poly.pdbx_seq_one_letter_code
_entity_poly.pdbx_strand_id
1 'polypeptide(L)'
;MAEEIVIDKNAFFNRLSSFYTAWKADKRSSHTVFGGVGSIVIVMGRTDEANTFQKNNAMHFWLLGYEFPATLMVFTPEVMYVVTTAKKAKHLEPLKGGKIPVEILITSKDPEEKTKAFEKCLEVIRNAGKKVGVLPKDTAAGPFVEDWKRAYATTSEDLEEVDISAAISASAFSVKDTDEL
;
A
#
# COMPACT_ATOMS: atom_id res chain seq x y z
N MET A 1 14.22 -5.02 26.08
CA MET A 1 13.20 -3.97 25.85
C MET A 1 12.95 -3.97 24.37
N ALA A 2 11.70 -4.17 23.91
CA ALA A 2 11.43 -4.09 22.47
C ALA A 2 11.69 -2.64 22.03
N GLU A 3 12.46 -2.45 20.97
CA GLU A 3 12.67 -1.12 20.39
C GLU A 3 11.32 -0.49 20.07
N GLU A 4 11.16 0.77 20.45
CA GLU A 4 9.95 1.53 20.15
C GLU A 4 9.87 1.76 18.64
N ILE A 5 8.76 1.39 18.01
CA ILE A 5 8.54 1.65 16.58
C ILE A 5 8.35 3.15 16.40
N VAL A 6 9.34 3.80 15.79
CA VAL A 6 9.36 5.24 15.51
C VAL A 6 9.41 5.45 14.00
N ILE A 7 8.30 5.89 13.42
CA ILE A 7 8.22 6.17 11.98
C ILE A 7 8.68 7.61 11.73
N ASP A 8 9.66 7.79 10.85
CA ASP A 8 10.05 9.12 10.39
C ASP A 8 8.97 9.71 9.46
N LYS A 9 8.20 10.66 10.00
CA LYS A 9 7.13 11.34 9.29
C LYS A 9 7.63 12.12 8.07
N ASN A 10 8.81 12.73 8.15
CA ASN A 10 9.36 13.52 7.05
C ASN A 10 9.80 12.60 5.91
N ALA A 11 10.55 11.54 6.22
CA ALA A 11 10.94 10.55 5.23
C ALA A 11 9.70 9.91 4.56
N PHE A 12 8.70 9.49 5.35
CA PHE A 12 7.44 8.96 4.84
C PHE A 12 6.78 9.91 3.83
N PHE A 13 6.58 11.19 4.18
CA PHE A 13 5.89 12.13 3.31
C PHE A 13 6.71 12.57 2.10
N ASN A 14 8.03 12.66 2.22
CA ASN A 14 8.91 12.95 1.08
C ASN A 14 8.85 11.80 0.07
N ARG A 15 8.98 10.56 0.53
CA ARG A 15 8.89 9.34 -0.28
C ARG A 15 7.52 9.22 -0.94
N LEU A 16 6.43 9.32 -0.16
CA LEU A 16 5.06 9.25 -0.68
C LEU A 16 4.79 10.36 -1.71
N SER A 17 5.25 11.59 -1.45
CA SER A 17 5.07 12.71 -2.39
C SER A 17 5.84 12.51 -3.70
N SER A 18 7.06 11.99 -3.62
CA SER A 18 7.87 11.65 -4.80
C SER A 18 7.17 10.59 -5.64
N PHE A 19 6.70 9.51 -5.01
CA PHE A 19 5.96 8.43 -5.67
C PHE A 19 4.70 8.94 -6.38
N TYR A 20 3.91 9.77 -5.70
CA TYR A 20 2.68 10.34 -6.26
C TYR A 20 2.96 11.31 -7.40
N THR A 21 4.07 12.05 -7.32
CA THR A 21 4.50 12.97 -8.39
C THR A 21 4.89 12.19 -9.63
N ALA A 22 5.70 11.14 -9.48
CA ALA A 22 6.08 10.25 -10.58
C ALA A 22 4.84 9.60 -11.22
N TRP A 23 3.94 9.05 -10.41
CA TRP A 23 2.71 8.42 -10.90
C TRP A 23 1.81 9.40 -11.66
N LYS A 24 1.61 10.62 -11.16
CA LYS A 24 0.80 11.65 -11.85
C LYS A 24 1.46 12.13 -13.14
N ALA A 25 2.79 12.25 -13.16
CA ALA A 25 3.55 12.67 -14.33
C ALA A 25 3.57 11.58 -15.42
N ASP A 26 3.47 10.30 -15.05
CA ASP A 26 3.50 9.16 -15.97
C ASP A 26 2.47 9.29 -17.10
N LYS A 27 1.29 9.85 -16.82
CA LYS A 27 0.23 10.09 -17.83
C LYS A 27 0.66 10.98 -19.00
N ARG A 28 1.73 11.75 -18.84
CA ARG A 28 2.29 12.67 -19.86
C ARG A 28 3.59 12.15 -20.46
N SER A 29 4.10 11.01 -19.99
CA SER A 29 5.35 10.40 -20.45
C SER A 29 5.13 9.63 -21.76
N SER A 30 6.14 9.64 -22.64
CA SER A 30 6.18 8.73 -23.80
C SER A 30 6.48 7.28 -23.41
N HIS A 31 6.98 7.06 -22.21
CA HIS A 31 7.28 5.75 -21.64
C HIS A 31 6.58 5.61 -20.29
N THR A 32 5.32 5.20 -20.32
CA THR A 32 4.49 5.03 -19.12
C THR A 32 4.85 3.73 -18.41
N VAL A 33 5.17 3.78 -17.12
CA VAL A 33 5.46 2.58 -16.31
C VAL A 33 4.31 2.20 -15.38
N PHE A 34 3.41 3.13 -15.06
CA PHE A 34 2.27 2.88 -14.17
C PHE A 34 1.04 2.33 -14.92
N GLY A 35 1.08 2.27 -16.26
CA GLY A 35 0.00 1.68 -17.07
C GLY A 35 -1.36 2.35 -16.92
N GLY A 36 -1.39 3.62 -16.49
CA GLY A 36 -2.61 4.40 -16.34
C GLY A 36 -3.52 3.96 -15.18
N VAL A 37 -2.98 3.22 -14.20
CA VAL A 37 -3.76 2.77 -13.03
C VAL A 37 -4.35 3.95 -12.25
N GLY A 38 -5.57 3.77 -11.77
CA GLY A 38 -6.28 4.70 -10.90
C GLY A 38 -6.01 4.45 -9.42
N SER A 39 -5.72 3.20 -9.06
CA SER A 39 -5.36 2.79 -7.70
C SER A 39 -4.24 1.76 -7.71
N ILE A 40 -3.48 1.65 -6.63
CA ILE A 40 -2.48 0.59 -6.42
C ILE A 40 -2.80 -0.12 -5.10
N VAL A 41 -2.76 -1.46 -5.12
CA VAL A 41 -3.03 -2.30 -3.96
C VAL A 41 -1.75 -3.02 -3.55
N ILE A 42 -1.35 -2.84 -2.29
CA ILE A 42 -0.23 -3.56 -1.67
C ILE A 42 -0.76 -4.25 -0.41
N VAL A 43 -0.66 -5.57 -0.36
CA VAL A 43 -1.09 -6.36 0.81
C VAL A 43 0.12 -7.03 1.43
N MET A 44 0.25 -6.92 2.75
CA MET A 44 1.28 -7.61 3.50
C MET A 44 0.63 -8.69 4.38
N GLY A 45 1.07 -9.92 4.19
CA GLY A 45 0.63 -11.08 4.94
C GLY A 45 1.41 -11.29 6.23
N ARG A 46 1.57 -12.55 6.62
CA ARG A 46 2.51 -12.96 7.67
C ARG A 46 3.95 -12.73 7.22
N THR A 47 4.83 -12.36 8.15
CA THR A 47 6.28 -12.36 7.91
C THR A 47 6.79 -13.79 7.76
N ASP A 48 7.64 -13.99 6.77
CA ASP A 48 8.31 -15.26 6.50
C ASP A 48 9.73 -14.91 6.02
N GLU A 49 10.75 -15.47 6.67
CA GLU A 49 12.16 -15.19 6.36
C GLU A 49 12.49 -15.53 4.89
N ALA A 50 11.77 -16.49 4.28
CA ALA A 50 11.91 -16.83 2.87
C ALA A 50 11.33 -15.76 1.91
N ASN A 51 10.50 -14.85 2.40
CA ASN A 51 9.80 -13.81 1.62
C ASN A 51 10.35 -12.39 1.85
N THR A 52 11.54 -12.26 2.46
CA THR A 52 12.13 -10.97 2.85
C THR A 52 12.37 -9.99 1.68
N PHE A 53 12.44 -10.46 0.43
CA PHE A 53 12.74 -9.64 -0.75
C PHE A 53 11.53 -9.35 -1.65
N GLN A 54 10.31 -9.53 -1.15
CA GLN A 54 9.10 -9.26 -1.92
C GLN A 54 8.80 -7.75 -2.00
N LYS A 55 8.27 -7.29 -3.14
CA LYS A 55 8.05 -5.85 -3.38
C LYS A 55 7.02 -5.23 -2.44
N ASN A 56 6.02 -5.98 -2.01
CA ASN A 56 5.06 -5.53 -0.99
C ASN A 56 5.76 -5.25 0.35
N ASN A 57 6.63 -6.14 0.80
CA ASN A 57 7.44 -5.94 2.01
C ASN A 57 8.40 -4.75 1.86
N ALA A 58 9.08 -4.65 0.71
CA ALA A 58 9.97 -3.54 0.42
C ALA A 58 9.23 -2.19 0.42
N MET A 59 7.97 -2.13 -0.03
CA MET A 59 7.15 -0.92 0.06
C MET A 59 6.87 -0.50 1.51
N HIS A 60 6.65 -1.46 2.41
CA HIS A 60 6.49 -1.18 3.83
C HIS A 60 7.78 -0.59 4.43
N PHE A 61 8.92 -1.22 4.20
CA PHE A 61 10.22 -0.71 4.67
C PHE A 61 10.53 0.67 4.08
N TRP A 62 10.32 0.84 2.79
CA TRP A 62 10.61 2.11 2.12
C TRP A 62 9.72 3.23 2.65
N LEU A 63 8.43 3.01 2.88
CA LEU A 63 7.57 4.07 3.43
C LEU A 63 7.76 4.27 4.93
N LEU A 64 7.78 3.18 5.70
CA LEU A 64 7.58 3.22 7.16
C LEU A 64 8.84 2.93 7.96
N GLY A 65 9.89 2.38 7.33
CA GLY A 65 11.07 1.83 8.02
C GLY A 65 10.82 0.47 8.69
N TYR A 66 9.58 -0.01 8.70
CA TYR A 66 9.19 -1.27 9.34
C TYR A 66 8.16 -2.02 8.53
N GLU A 67 8.16 -3.34 8.72
CA GLU A 67 7.13 -4.24 8.27
C GLU A 67 5.92 -4.25 9.21
N PHE A 68 4.72 -4.21 8.61
CA PHE A 68 3.46 -4.25 9.36
C PHE A 68 2.61 -5.44 8.88
N PRO A 69 2.83 -6.66 9.42
CA PRO A 69 2.14 -7.87 8.95
C PRO A 69 0.64 -7.75 9.05
N ALA A 70 -0.14 -8.41 8.18
CA ALA A 70 -1.61 -8.29 8.14
C ALA A 70 -2.05 -6.82 8.03
N THR A 71 -1.60 -6.15 6.98
CA THR A 71 -1.91 -4.76 6.66
C THR A 71 -2.16 -4.63 5.16
N LEU A 72 -3.15 -3.83 4.79
CA LEU A 72 -3.45 -3.47 3.41
C LEU A 72 -3.16 -2.00 3.22
N MET A 73 -2.45 -1.65 2.14
CA MET A 73 -2.27 -0.28 1.67
C MET A 73 -2.93 -0.12 0.31
N VAL A 74 -3.85 0.84 0.20
CA VAL A 74 -4.46 1.23 -1.07
C VAL A 74 -4.07 2.66 -1.37
N PHE A 75 -3.37 2.86 -2.48
CA PHE A 75 -2.97 4.18 -2.94
C PHE A 75 -3.93 4.64 -4.03
N THR A 76 -4.40 5.87 -3.91
CA THR A 76 -5.03 6.63 -5.00
C THR A 76 -4.21 7.89 -5.24
N PRO A 77 -4.36 8.61 -6.37
CA PRO A 77 -3.62 9.86 -6.61
C PRO A 77 -3.82 10.95 -5.54
N GLU A 78 -4.85 10.83 -4.70
CA GLU A 78 -5.21 11.83 -3.70
C GLU A 78 -5.02 11.35 -2.27
N VAL A 79 -5.34 10.09 -1.97
CA VAL A 79 -5.37 9.56 -0.61
C VAL A 79 -4.69 8.20 -0.55
N MET A 80 -3.98 7.93 0.55
CA MET A 80 -3.51 6.59 0.91
C MET A 80 -4.41 6.03 2.02
N TYR A 81 -4.91 4.82 1.84
CA TYR A 81 -5.72 4.12 2.84
C TYR A 81 -4.90 2.97 3.41
N VAL A 82 -4.94 2.80 4.73
CA VAL A 82 -4.25 1.72 5.44
C VAL A 82 -5.24 0.95 6.32
N VAL A 83 -5.45 -0.33 6.04
CA VAL A 83 -6.24 -1.22 6.90
C VAL A 83 -5.29 -2.01 7.79
N THR A 84 -5.39 -1.84 9.10
CA THR A 84 -4.53 -2.56 10.06
C THR A 84 -5.18 -2.66 11.44
N THR A 85 -4.52 -3.36 12.37
CA THR A 85 -5.07 -3.52 13.73
C THR A 85 -4.86 -2.27 14.59
N ALA A 86 -5.70 -2.07 15.62
CA ALA A 86 -5.60 -0.91 16.51
C ALA A 86 -4.21 -0.71 17.12
N LYS A 87 -3.49 -1.80 17.44
CA LYS A 87 -2.11 -1.74 17.94
C LYS A 87 -1.16 -1.11 16.92
N LYS A 88 -1.25 -1.55 15.66
CA LYS A 88 -0.42 -1.06 14.56
C LYS A 88 -0.80 0.36 14.14
N ALA A 89 -2.11 0.66 14.12
CA ALA A 89 -2.65 1.97 13.81
C ALA A 89 -2.07 3.08 14.68
N LYS A 90 -1.83 2.82 15.98
CA LYS A 90 -1.20 3.81 16.89
C LYS A 90 0.15 4.33 16.40
N HIS A 91 0.95 3.50 15.72
CA HIS A 91 2.23 3.93 15.16
C HIS A 91 2.05 4.77 13.89
N LEU A 92 0.92 4.62 13.19
CA LEU A 92 0.59 5.32 11.94
C LEU A 92 -0.22 6.60 12.17
N GLU A 93 -0.92 6.74 13.31
CA GLU A 93 -1.71 7.94 13.66
C GLU A 93 -0.94 9.27 13.47
N PRO A 94 0.35 9.39 13.83
CA PRO A 94 1.11 10.61 13.59
C PRO A 94 1.23 11.01 12.11
N LEU A 95 1.02 10.08 11.18
CA LEU A 95 1.03 10.35 9.74
C LEU A 95 -0.25 11.05 9.26
N LYS A 96 -1.33 11.09 10.05
CA LYS A 96 -2.53 11.87 9.67
C LYS A 96 -2.21 13.36 9.52
N GLY A 97 -2.97 14.02 8.65
CA GLY A 97 -2.87 15.47 8.40
C GLY A 97 -1.61 15.91 7.64
N GLY A 98 -0.91 14.98 6.98
CA GLY A 98 0.18 15.34 6.06
C GLY A 98 -0.29 15.88 4.71
N LYS A 99 0.67 16.22 3.84
CA LYS A 99 0.39 16.79 2.49
C LYS A 99 -0.47 15.88 1.62
N ILE A 100 -0.28 14.57 1.76
CA ILE A 100 -1.12 13.54 1.15
C ILE A 100 -1.94 12.95 2.31
N PRO A 101 -3.28 13.01 2.27
CA PRO A 101 -4.11 12.38 3.29
C PRO A 101 -3.79 10.89 3.44
N VAL A 102 -3.64 10.46 4.70
CA VAL A 102 -3.50 9.06 5.09
C VAL A 102 -4.71 8.69 5.94
N GLU A 103 -5.59 7.85 5.41
CA GLU A 103 -6.76 7.33 6.11
C GLU A 103 -6.45 5.96 6.72
N ILE A 104 -6.62 5.84 8.04
CA ILE A 104 -6.35 4.60 8.77
C ILE A 104 -7.67 3.95 9.13
N LEU A 105 -7.92 2.78 8.55
CA LEU A 105 -9.09 1.93 8.80
C LEU A 105 -8.71 0.85 9.81
N ILE A 106 -9.20 0.97 11.04
CA ILE A 106 -8.88 0.02 12.10
C ILE A 106 -9.77 -1.22 11.94
N THR A 107 -9.13 -2.38 11.90
CA THR A 107 -9.80 -3.69 11.96
C THR A 107 -9.43 -4.43 13.24
N SER A 108 -10.29 -5.35 13.68
CA SER A 108 -10.02 -6.25 14.79
C SER A 108 -10.21 -7.72 14.39
N LYS A 109 -10.41 -8.60 15.37
CA LYS A 109 -10.82 -9.99 15.13
C LYS A 109 -12.30 -10.09 14.76
N ASP A 110 -13.07 -9.01 14.92
CA ASP A 110 -14.45 -8.93 14.47
C ASP A 110 -14.52 -8.99 12.93
N PRO A 111 -15.19 -10.00 12.36
CA PRO A 111 -15.39 -10.11 10.91
C PRO A 111 -16.16 -8.94 10.29
N GLU A 112 -17.07 -8.30 11.02
CA GLU A 112 -17.87 -7.19 10.49
C GLU A 112 -17.03 -5.92 10.32
N GLU A 113 -16.21 -5.57 11.31
CA GLU A 113 -15.30 -4.41 11.22
C GLU A 113 -14.33 -4.58 10.05
N LYS A 114 -13.76 -5.78 9.90
CA LYS A 114 -12.84 -6.11 8.80
C LYS A 114 -13.53 -6.00 7.45
N THR A 115 -14.74 -6.55 7.34
CA THR A 115 -15.54 -6.48 6.11
C THR A 115 -15.83 -5.03 5.74
N LYS A 116 -16.29 -4.20 6.69
CA LYS A 116 -16.53 -2.76 6.46
C LYS A 116 -15.27 -2.02 5.99
N ALA A 117 -14.11 -2.32 6.58
CA ALA A 117 -12.85 -1.72 6.16
C ALA A 117 -12.46 -2.13 4.72
N PHE A 118 -12.64 -3.40 4.35
CA PHE A 118 -12.40 -3.87 2.99
C PHE A 118 -13.40 -3.30 1.99
N GLU A 119 -14.69 -3.25 2.32
CA GLU A 119 -15.72 -2.63 1.48
C GLU A 119 -15.40 -1.17 1.18
N LYS A 120 -14.92 -0.42 2.17
CA LYS A 120 -14.46 0.96 1.96
C LYS A 120 -13.30 1.04 0.96
N CYS A 121 -12.30 0.17 1.09
CA CYS A 121 -11.19 0.10 0.14
C CYS A 121 -11.66 -0.27 -1.27
N LEU A 122 -12.61 -1.20 -1.42
CA LEU A 122 -13.16 -1.60 -2.71
C LEU A 122 -13.97 -0.48 -3.37
N GLU A 123 -14.74 0.29 -2.57
CA GLU A 123 -15.42 1.50 -3.04
C GLU A 123 -14.41 2.52 -3.59
N VAL A 124 -13.35 2.79 -2.82
CA VAL A 124 -12.27 3.71 -3.23
C VAL A 124 -11.62 3.25 -4.53
N ILE A 125 -11.30 1.96 -4.65
CA ILE A 125 -10.69 1.39 -5.87
C ILE A 125 -11.61 1.60 -7.08
N ARG A 126 -12.90 1.27 -6.96
CA ARG A 126 -13.88 1.47 -8.05
C ARG A 126 -13.99 2.93 -8.46
N ASN A 127 -14.02 3.84 -7.50
CA ASN A 127 -14.11 5.29 -7.76
C ASN A 127 -12.83 5.87 -8.38
N ALA A 128 -11.67 5.22 -8.13
CA ALA A 128 -10.40 5.66 -8.69
C ALA A 128 -10.22 5.28 -10.18
N GLY A 129 -11.05 4.38 -10.70
CA GLY A 129 -11.10 3.99 -12.11
C GLY A 129 -11.04 2.48 -12.32
N LYS A 130 -11.05 2.05 -13.58
CA LYS A 130 -11.09 0.62 -13.94
C LYS A 130 -9.75 -0.11 -13.78
N LYS A 131 -8.63 0.60 -13.86
CA LYS A 131 -7.29 -0.01 -13.83
C LYS A 131 -6.71 0.00 -12.43
N VAL A 132 -6.33 -1.17 -11.93
CA VAL A 132 -5.77 -1.36 -10.60
C VAL A 132 -4.37 -1.94 -10.70
N GLY A 133 -3.41 -1.24 -10.09
CA GLY A 133 -2.04 -1.70 -9.97
C GLY A 133 -1.92 -2.79 -8.92
N VAL A 134 -1.42 -3.95 -9.33
CA VAL A 134 -1.17 -5.10 -8.46
C VAL A 134 0.27 -5.61 -8.61
N LEU A 135 0.69 -6.44 -7.65
CA LEU A 135 1.95 -7.20 -7.72
C LEU A 135 1.63 -8.67 -8.01
N PRO A 136 1.65 -9.14 -9.27
CA PRO A 136 1.17 -10.48 -9.63
C PRO A 136 2.05 -11.61 -9.08
N LYS A 137 3.30 -11.31 -8.70
CA LYS A 137 4.25 -12.26 -8.09
C LYS A 137 4.25 -12.21 -6.56
N ASP A 138 3.31 -11.51 -5.94
CA ASP A 138 3.21 -11.42 -4.49
C ASP A 138 2.84 -12.79 -3.89
N THR A 139 3.65 -13.24 -2.92
CA THR A 139 3.48 -14.49 -2.18
C THR A 139 2.81 -14.29 -0.82
N ALA A 140 2.25 -13.11 -0.54
CA ALA A 140 1.55 -12.81 0.69
C ALA A 140 0.48 -13.86 1.00
N ALA A 141 0.54 -14.35 2.24
CA ALA A 141 -0.33 -15.40 2.74
C ALA A 141 -0.73 -15.16 4.20
N GLY A 142 -1.74 -15.91 4.63
CA GLY A 142 -2.29 -15.87 5.99
C GLY A 142 -3.72 -15.33 6.01
N PRO A 143 -4.43 -15.47 7.15
CA PRO A 143 -5.88 -15.25 7.20
C PRO A 143 -6.33 -13.89 6.67
N PHE A 144 -5.61 -12.82 7.04
CA PHE A 144 -5.90 -11.47 6.56
C PHE A 144 -5.82 -11.33 5.04
N VAL A 145 -4.82 -11.96 4.42
CA VAL A 145 -4.63 -11.92 2.96
C VAL A 145 -5.70 -12.72 2.25
N GLU A 146 -6.06 -13.89 2.77
CA GLU A 146 -7.12 -14.72 2.21
C GLU A 146 -8.49 -14.05 2.30
N ASP A 147 -8.76 -13.36 3.41
CA ASP A 147 -9.98 -12.55 3.57
C ASP A 147 -10.01 -11.38 2.58
N TRP A 148 -8.88 -10.69 2.39
CA TRP A 148 -8.76 -9.63 1.38
C TRP A 148 -8.96 -10.16 -0.04
N LYS A 149 -8.28 -11.25 -0.42
CA LYS A 149 -8.42 -11.88 -1.74
C LYS A 149 -9.86 -12.28 -2.02
N ARG A 150 -10.55 -12.84 -1.01
CA ARG A 150 -11.97 -13.20 -1.12
C ARG A 150 -12.85 -11.96 -1.36
N ALA A 151 -12.64 -10.90 -0.58
CA ALA A 151 -13.39 -9.65 -0.73
C ALA A 151 -13.09 -8.95 -2.07
N TYR A 152 -11.84 -8.95 -2.51
CA TYR A 152 -11.41 -8.34 -3.76
C TYR A 152 -11.94 -9.09 -4.98
N ALA A 153 -11.94 -10.43 -4.94
CA ALA A 153 -12.45 -11.27 -6.02
C ALA A 153 -13.92 -11.00 -6.38
N THR A 154 -14.75 -10.57 -5.42
CA THR A 154 -16.16 -10.23 -5.70
C THR A 154 -16.34 -8.93 -6.49
N THR A 155 -15.27 -8.14 -6.60
CA THR A 155 -15.27 -6.81 -7.25
C THR A 155 -14.32 -6.76 -8.44
N SER A 156 -13.34 -7.67 -8.52
CA SER A 156 -12.27 -7.63 -9.53
C SER A 156 -12.75 -7.91 -10.95
N GLU A 157 -13.95 -8.48 -11.15
CA GLU A 157 -14.49 -8.77 -12.49
C GLU A 157 -14.67 -7.51 -13.35
N ASP A 158 -14.93 -6.36 -12.72
CA ASP A 158 -15.08 -5.06 -13.39
C ASP A 158 -13.77 -4.27 -13.51
N LEU A 159 -12.66 -4.82 -12.99
CA LEU A 159 -11.37 -4.16 -12.86
C LEU A 159 -10.32 -4.80 -13.78
N GLU A 160 -9.49 -3.97 -14.40
CA GLU A 160 -8.32 -4.38 -15.17
C GLU A 160 -7.09 -4.34 -14.26
N GLU A 161 -6.52 -5.51 -13.94
CA GLU A 161 -5.28 -5.60 -13.19
C GLU A 161 -4.07 -5.27 -14.08
N VAL A 162 -3.19 -4.41 -13.57
CA VAL A 162 -1.96 -3.98 -14.23
C VAL A 162 -0.79 -4.30 -13.32
N ASP A 163 0.22 -4.98 -13.84
CA ASP A 163 1.46 -5.22 -13.10
C ASP A 163 2.24 -3.90 -12.91
N ILE A 164 2.33 -3.43 -11.67
CA ILE A 164 3.05 -2.20 -11.32
C ILE A 164 4.46 -2.46 -10.75
N SER A 165 4.97 -3.68 -10.88
CA SER A 165 6.30 -4.06 -10.40
C SER A 165 7.40 -3.13 -10.88
N ALA A 166 7.38 -2.77 -12.16
CA ALA A 166 8.37 -1.88 -12.76
C ALA A 166 8.21 -0.43 -12.25
N ALA A 167 6.97 0.05 -12.12
CA ALA A 167 6.68 1.39 -11.62
C ALA A 167 7.17 1.58 -10.17
N ILE A 168 6.93 0.59 -9.30
CA ILE A 168 7.41 0.61 -7.92
C ILE A 168 8.94 0.60 -7.89
N SER A 169 9.58 -0.29 -8.64
CA SER A 169 11.04 -0.33 -8.69
C SER A 169 11.64 1.01 -9.11
N ALA A 170 11.14 1.61 -10.20
CA ALA A 170 11.66 2.88 -10.72
C ALA A 170 11.37 4.09 -9.82
N SER A 171 10.18 4.14 -9.21
CA SER A 171 9.68 5.34 -8.53
C SER A 171 9.85 5.33 -7.01
N ALA A 172 10.07 4.15 -6.43
CA ALA A 172 10.31 4.00 -4.99
C ALA A 172 11.74 3.54 -4.70
N PHE A 173 12.24 2.50 -5.38
CA PHE A 173 13.46 1.82 -4.93
C PHE A 173 14.75 2.26 -5.64
N SER A 174 14.65 2.83 -6.84
CA SER A 174 15.81 3.20 -7.65
C SER A 174 16.54 4.46 -7.20
N VAL A 175 15.84 5.41 -6.56
CA VAL A 175 16.46 6.65 -6.06
C VAL A 175 16.69 6.51 -4.57
N LYS A 176 17.94 6.37 -4.17
CA LYS A 176 18.36 6.31 -2.77
C LYS A 176 18.43 7.72 -2.20
N ASP A 177 17.69 7.99 -1.14
CA ASP A 177 17.88 9.21 -0.37
C ASP A 177 19.17 9.13 0.48
N THR A 178 19.58 10.25 1.09
CA THR A 178 20.82 10.30 1.89
C THR A 178 20.80 9.37 3.10
N ASP A 179 19.62 9.00 3.58
CA ASP A 179 19.46 8.08 4.72
C ASP A 179 19.51 6.61 4.26
N GLU A 180 19.35 6.34 2.96
CA GLU A 180 19.50 5.03 2.33
C GLU A 180 20.89 4.77 1.70
N LEU A 181 21.80 5.76 1.70
CA LEU A 181 23.14 5.69 1.08
C LEU A 181 24.23 5.17 2.02
#